data_AF-A0A1T0CHP1-F1
#
_entry.id   AF-A0A1T0CHP1-F1
#
_cell.length_a   1.000
_cell.length_b   1.000
_cell.length_c   1.000
_cell.angle_alpha   90.00
_cell.angle_beta   90.00
_cell.angle_gamma   90.00
#
_symmetry.space_group_name_H-M   'P 1'
#
loop_
_entity.id
_entity.type
_entity.pdbx_description
1 polymer ?
#
loop_
_entity_poly.entity_id
_entity_poly.type
_entity_poly.pdbx_seq_one_letter_code
_entity_poly.pdbx_strand_id
1 'polypeptide(L)'
;MKILALAPAAVLALVGLTGTAHAHDAQQAHDSAVLKRQVTYACQSGKQVTVTYGFNQQRLPTYASSYVDGKTRFMPLNLNRSDNIDSVFGDENNYSLMTDAMSLNNYHRLGINITSPAGDLAYKNCNVRYVKKL
;
A
#
# COMPACT_ATOMS: atom_id res chain seq x y z
N MET A 1 -3.33 38.53 -48.84
CA MET A 1 -2.61 38.07 -47.62
C MET A 1 -3.65 37.99 -46.50
N LYS A 2 -4.08 36.81 -46.00
CA LYS A 2 -3.45 35.96 -44.95
C LYS A 2 -2.96 36.86 -43.78
N ILE A 3 -3.39 36.74 -42.52
CA ILE A 3 -3.47 35.55 -41.65
C ILE A 3 -4.45 35.81 -40.46
N LEU A 4 -5.16 34.76 -40.02
CA LEU A 4 -5.95 34.67 -38.78
C LEU A 4 -5.09 34.78 -37.51
N ALA A 5 -5.64 35.33 -36.41
CA ALA A 5 -5.26 34.88 -35.07
C ALA A 5 -6.45 34.96 -34.10
N LEU A 6 -6.98 33.78 -33.75
CA LEU A 6 -7.74 33.56 -32.52
C LEU A 6 -6.77 33.44 -31.34
N ALA A 7 -7.13 33.96 -30.18
CA ALA A 7 -6.59 33.51 -28.90
C ALA A 7 -7.70 33.52 -27.83
N PRO A 8 -7.90 32.42 -27.07
CA PRO A 8 -8.89 32.32 -26.01
C PRO A 8 -8.32 32.82 -24.66
N ALA A 9 -9.12 33.55 -23.89
CA ALA A 9 -8.80 33.90 -22.52
C ALA A 9 -8.96 32.66 -21.61
N ALA A 10 -7.84 32.20 -21.06
CA ALA A 10 -7.77 31.07 -20.14
C ALA A 10 -8.36 31.43 -18.77
N VAL A 11 -9.32 30.64 -18.30
CA VAL A 11 -9.82 30.66 -16.92
C VAL A 11 -8.91 29.77 -16.08
N LEU A 12 -8.10 30.36 -15.19
CA LEU A 12 -7.33 29.62 -14.19
C LEU A 12 -8.05 29.74 -12.84
N ALA A 13 -8.87 28.73 -12.54
CA ALA A 13 -9.37 28.49 -11.20
C ALA A 13 -8.28 27.75 -10.39
N LEU A 14 -7.70 28.42 -9.40
CA LEU A 14 -6.78 27.82 -8.44
C LEU A 14 -7.61 27.08 -7.37
N VAL A 15 -7.69 25.76 -7.49
CA VAL A 15 -8.28 24.89 -6.46
C VAL A 15 -7.21 24.53 -5.43
N GLY A 16 -7.51 24.74 -4.15
CA GLY A 16 -6.61 24.52 -3.03
C GLY A 16 -6.16 23.06 -2.86
N LEU A 17 -4.89 22.87 -2.50
CA LEU A 17 -4.25 21.56 -2.30
C LEU A 17 -3.63 21.52 -0.90
N THR A 18 -4.42 21.19 0.13
CA THR A 18 -3.92 20.85 1.47
C THR A 18 -4.10 19.38 1.83
N GLY A 19 -4.35 18.50 0.84
CA GLY A 19 -4.55 17.05 1.03
C GLY A 19 -3.51 16.13 0.37
N THR A 20 -2.36 16.65 -0.07
CA THR A 20 -1.50 15.98 -1.08
C THR A 20 -0.43 15.02 -0.55
N ALA A 21 -0.05 15.06 0.73
CA ALA A 21 1.07 14.26 1.22
C ALA A 21 0.82 12.74 1.10
N HIS A 22 -0.29 12.24 1.65
CA HIS A 22 -0.60 10.80 1.60
C HIS A 22 -0.93 10.28 0.20
N ALA A 23 -1.54 11.12 -0.64
CA ALA A 23 -1.87 10.75 -2.02
C ALA A 23 -0.61 10.62 -2.88
N HIS A 24 0.38 11.50 -2.66
CA HIS A 24 1.66 11.45 -3.36
C HIS A 24 2.46 10.19 -2.99
N ASP A 25 2.54 9.85 -1.71
CA ASP A 25 3.26 8.66 -1.24
C ASP A 25 2.64 7.37 -1.76
N ALA A 26 1.29 7.30 -1.79
CA ALA A 26 0.58 6.16 -2.34
C ALA A 26 0.81 6.00 -3.85
N GLN A 27 0.79 7.10 -4.60
CA GLN A 27 1.06 7.08 -6.03
C GLN A 27 2.51 6.65 -6.31
N GLN A 28 3.49 7.22 -5.62
CA GLN A 28 4.89 6.85 -5.77
C GLN A 28 5.16 5.38 -5.41
N ALA A 29 4.54 4.88 -4.34
CA ALA A 29 4.63 3.48 -3.95
C ALA A 29 4.06 2.54 -5.02
N HIS A 30 2.97 2.95 -5.68
CA HIS A 30 2.38 2.22 -6.78
C HIS A 30 3.28 2.23 -8.02
N ASP A 31 3.72 3.41 -8.45
CA ASP A 31 4.48 3.61 -9.69
C ASP A 31 5.88 2.98 -9.65
N SER A 32 6.48 2.90 -8.46
CA SER A 32 7.76 2.22 -8.26
C SER A 32 7.65 0.68 -8.24
N ALA A 33 6.45 0.12 -8.13
CA ALA A 33 6.25 -1.33 -8.09
C ALA A 33 6.29 -1.95 -9.50
N VAL A 34 7.26 -2.84 -9.71
CA VAL A 34 7.46 -3.54 -11.00
C VAL A 34 7.12 -5.03 -10.92
N LEU A 35 6.99 -5.57 -9.70
CA LEU A 35 6.55 -6.93 -9.44
C LEU A 35 5.41 -6.93 -8.42
N LYS A 36 4.43 -7.81 -8.62
CA LYS A 36 3.33 -7.99 -7.69
C LYS A 36 3.26 -9.44 -7.20
N ARG A 37 3.02 -9.61 -5.90
CA ARG A 37 2.79 -10.92 -5.29
C ARG A 37 1.56 -10.86 -4.42
N GLN A 38 0.75 -11.90 -4.46
CA GLN A 38 -0.42 -12.04 -3.64
C GLN A 38 -0.22 -13.17 -2.65
N VAL A 39 -0.57 -12.93 -1.39
CA VAL A 39 -0.50 -13.91 -0.31
C VAL A 39 -1.83 -13.92 0.39
N THR A 40 -2.37 -15.11 0.61
CA THR A 40 -3.51 -15.27 1.50
C THR A 40 -3.08 -15.87 2.81
N TYR A 41 -3.60 -15.27 3.88
CA TYR A 41 -3.28 -15.62 5.24
C TYR A 41 -4.50 -16.17 5.97
N ALA A 42 -4.27 -17.15 6.84
CA ALA A 42 -5.22 -17.47 7.90
C ALA A 42 -4.75 -16.85 9.21
N CYS A 43 -5.67 -16.23 9.90
CA CYS A 43 -5.42 -15.47 11.13
C CYS A 43 -6.15 -16.12 12.30
N GLN A 44 -5.92 -15.58 13.50
CA GLN A 44 -6.69 -15.95 14.68
C GLN A 44 -8.20 -15.75 14.47
N SER A 45 -8.99 -16.45 15.28
CA SER A 45 -10.45 -16.45 15.22
C SER A 45 -11.04 -16.90 13.87
N GLY A 46 -10.29 -17.71 13.11
CA GLY A 46 -10.73 -18.27 11.83
C GLY A 46 -10.79 -17.26 10.68
N LYS A 47 -10.31 -16.03 10.87
CA LYS A 47 -10.31 -14.99 9.83
C LYS A 47 -9.33 -15.32 8.70
N GLN A 48 -9.62 -14.79 7.51
CA GLN A 48 -8.74 -14.89 6.34
C GLN A 48 -8.60 -13.51 5.69
N VAL A 49 -7.41 -13.19 5.20
CA VAL A 49 -7.15 -11.98 4.42
C VAL A 49 -6.22 -12.26 3.26
N THR A 50 -6.52 -11.69 2.09
CA THR A 50 -5.64 -11.71 0.93
C THR A 50 -4.96 -10.35 0.80
N VAL A 51 -3.63 -10.36 0.73
CA VAL A 51 -2.81 -9.15 0.60
C VAL A 51 -2.01 -9.23 -0.70
N THR A 52 -2.04 -8.16 -1.48
CA THR A 52 -1.19 -7.95 -2.64
C THR A 52 -0.06 -7.00 -2.28
N TYR A 53 1.17 -7.43 -2.46
CA TYR A 53 2.39 -6.67 -2.25
C TYR A 53 2.98 -6.22 -3.58
N GLY A 54 3.37 -4.95 -3.65
CA GLY A 54 4.22 -4.41 -4.71
C GLY A 54 5.69 -4.47 -4.32
N PHE A 55 6.56 -4.76 -5.28
CA PHE A 55 8.02 -4.72 -5.11
C PHE A 55 8.67 -3.91 -6.22
N ASN A 56 9.68 -3.12 -5.86
CA ASN A 56 10.48 -2.34 -6.81
C ASN A 56 11.55 -3.20 -7.52
N GLN A 57 12.32 -2.57 -8.41
CA GLN A 57 13.43 -3.21 -9.14
C GLN A 57 14.49 -3.81 -8.20
N GLN A 58 14.71 -3.19 -7.04
CA GLN A 58 15.60 -3.67 -5.99
C GLN A 58 15.01 -4.81 -5.15
N ARG A 59 13.80 -5.29 -5.50
CA ARG A 59 13.09 -6.39 -4.82
C ARG A 59 12.68 -6.07 -3.37
N LEU A 60 12.62 -4.78 -3.05
CA LEU A 60 12.12 -4.27 -1.77
C LEU A 60 10.61 -3.98 -1.90
N PRO A 61 9.84 -4.14 -0.82
CA PRO A 61 8.40 -3.87 -0.85
C PRO A 61 8.15 -2.36 -1.03
N THR A 62 7.05 -2.01 -1.69
CA THR A 62 6.64 -0.60 -1.86
C THR A 62 5.25 -0.34 -1.31
N TYR A 63 4.35 -1.33 -1.37
CA TYR A 63 3.01 -1.24 -0.80
C TYR A 63 2.46 -2.62 -0.43
N ALA A 64 1.42 -2.61 0.41
CA ALA A 64 0.50 -3.70 0.65
C ALA A 64 -0.94 -3.24 0.32
N SER A 65 -1.77 -4.14 -0.20
CA SER A 65 -3.18 -3.84 -0.46
C SER A 65 -4.08 -5.03 -0.18
N SER A 66 -5.20 -4.80 0.49
CA SER A 66 -6.18 -5.82 0.87
C SER A 66 -7.59 -5.26 0.86
N TYR A 67 -8.58 -6.13 0.63
CA TYR A 67 -9.99 -5.77 0.79
C TYR A 67 -10.40 -6.02 2.24
N VAL A 68 -10.62 -4.95 3.00
CA VAL A 68 -11.02 -4.99 4.41
C VAL A 68 -12.08 -3.93 4.67
N ASP A 69 -13.08 -4.27 5.49
CA ASP A 69 -14.25 -3.44 5.78
C ASP A 69 -14.94 -2.90 4.52
N GLY A 70 -15.23 -3.79 3.57
CA GLY A 70 -15.99 -3.44 2.37
C GLY A 70 -15.24 -2.56 1.36
N LYS A 71 -13.94 -2.30 1.56
CA LYS A 71 -13.15 -1.43 0.67
C LYS A 71 -11.72 -1.95 0.49
N THR A 72 -11.19 -1.80 -0.72
CA THR A 72 -9.75 -1.99 -0.97
C THR A 72 -8.97 -0.90 -0.27
N ARG A 73 -8.10 -1.30 0.67
CA ARG A 73 -7.14 -0.43 1.34
C ARG A 73 -5.80 -0.56 0.63
N PHE A 74 -5.18 0.57 0.36
CA PHE A 74 -3.83 0.67 -0.17
C PHE A 74 -2.96 1.25 0.94
N MET A 75 -1.91 0.53 1.31
CA MET A 75 -1.03 0.82 2.43
C MET A 75 0.40 0.94 1.87
N PRO A 76 0.90 2.16 1.63
CA PRO A 76 2.28 2.37 1.19
C PRO A 76 3.26 1.90 2.26
N LEU A 77 4.47 1.47 1.90
CA LEU A 77 5.52 1.22 2.88
C LEU A 77 5.84 2.50 3.66
N ASN A 78 5.76 2.44 4.98
CA ASN A 78 6.05 3.54 5.87
C ASN A 78 7.51 3.50 6.30
N LEU A 79 8.35 4.28 5.61
CA LEU A 79 9.78 4.35 5.88
C LEU A 79 10.13 4.97 7.24
N ASN A 80 9.22 5.75 7.83
CA ASN A 80 9.42 6.33 9.17
C ASN A 80 9.17 5.32 10.30
N ARG A 81 8.54 4.18 9.98
CA ARG A 81 8.19 3.12 10.94
C ARG A 81 8.80 1.75 10.62
N SER A 82 9.42 1.61 9.46
CA SER A 82 10.11 0.39 9.04
C SER A 82 11.60 0.51 9.32
N ASP A 83 12.23 -0.61 9.65
CA ASP A 83 13.67 -0.69 9.87
C ASP A 83 14.23 -2.02 9.32
N ASN A 84 15.39 -2.45 9.81
CA ASN A 84 16.04 -3.68 9.36
C ASN A 84 15.43 -4.95 9.98
N ILE A 85 14.52 -4.83 10.94
CA ILE A 85 13.84 -5.93 11.64
C ILE A 85 12.36 -6.00 11.25
N ASP A 86 11.71 -4.85 11.02
CA ASP A 86 10.28 -4.76 10.74
C ASP A 86 9.96 -3.98 9.45
N SER A 87 8.87 -4.38 8.79
CA SER A 87 8.25 -3.64 7.69
C SER A 87 6.83 -3.24 8.07
N VAL A 88 6.57 -1.94 8.02
CA VAL A 88 5.25 -1.35 8.35
C VAL A 88 4.69 -0.71 7.10
N PHE A 89 3.48 -1.09 6.72
CA PHE A 89 2.71 -0.48 5.64
C PHE A 89 1.55 0.31 6.21
N GLY A 90 1.23 1.46 5.61
CA GLY A 90 0.22 2.38 6.10
C GLY A 90 0.66 3.13 7.36
N ASP A 91 -0.30 3.75 8.04
CA ASP A 91 -0.08 4.55 9.23
C ASP A 91 -1.18 4.32 10.26
N GLU A 92 -1.03 4.92 11.43
CA GLU A 92 -1.94 4.77 12.58
C GLU A 92 -3.29 5.46 12.40
N ASN A 93 -3.39 6.45 11.51
CA ASN A 93 -4.65 7.13 11.19
C ASN A 93 -5.49 6.33 10.17
N ASN A 94 -4.91 5.27 9.61
CA ASN A 94 -5.50 4.42 8.60
C ASN A 94 -5.32 2.94 8.97
N TYR A 95 -5.66 2.07 8.02
CA TYR A 95 -5.23 0.68 8.11
C TYR A 95 -3.72 0.58 8.01
N SER A 96 -3.11 -0.22 8.87
CA SER A 96 -1.68 -0.55 8.79
C SER A 96 -1.45 -2.05 8.85
N LEU A 97 -0.36 -2.50 8.23
CA LEU A 97 0.11 -3.88 8.24
C LEU A 97 1.54 -3.91 8.76
N MET A 98 1.80 -4.74 9.76
CA MET A 98 3.13 -4.96 10.31
C MET A 98 3.55 -6.42 10.12
N THR A 99 4.83 -6.62 9.83
CA THR A 99 5.48 -7.91 9.59
C THR A 99 7.00 -7.74 9.76
N ASP A 100 7.74 -8.84 9.84
CA ASP A 100 9.20 -8.80 9.84
C ASP A 100 9.73 -8.13 8.55
N ALA A 101 10.99 -7.71 8.55
CA ALA A 101 11.65 -7.06 7.41
C ALA A 101 11.42 -7.83 6.11
N MET A 102 10.66 -7.24 5.20
CA MET A 102 10.16 -7.91 4.01
C MET A 102 11.01 -7.62 2.78
N SER A 103 11.13 -8.63 1.91
CA SER A 103 11.68 -8.56 0.57
C SER A 103 10.98 -9.57 -0.34
N LEU A 104 11.24 -9.49 -1.65
CA LEU A 104 10.74 -10.51 -2.59
C LEU A 104 11.25 -11.93 -2.27
N ASN A 105 12.33 -12.07 -1.50
CA ASN A 105 12.91 -13.37 -1.16
C ASN A 105 12.23 -14.03 0.05
N ASN A 106 11.46 -13.29 0.85
CA ASN A 106 10.90 -13.79 2.10
C ASN A 106 9.40 -13.57 2.32
N TYR A 107 8.75 -12.73 1.52
CA TYR A 107 7.31 -12.41 1.70
C TYR A 107 6.38 -13.64 1.86
N HIS A 108 6.73 -14.78 1.24
CA HIS A 108 5.95 -16.02 1.23
C HIS A 108 6.05 -16.86 2.52
N ARG A 109 6.81 -16.40 3.52
CA ARG A 109 6.96 -17.09 4.82
C ARG A 109 6.69 -16.19 6.03
N LEU A 110 6.50 -14.89 5.82
CA LEU A 110 6.33 -13.94 6.92
C LEU A 110 4.90 -13.95 7.44
N GLY A 111 4.76 -13.94 8.76
CA GLY A 111 3.46 -13.68 9.39
C GLY A 111 3.14 -12.19 9.40
N ILE A 112 1.85 -11.84 9.48
CA ILE A 112 1.40 -10.44 9.49
C ILE A 112 0.41 -10.15 10.60
N ASN A 113 0.29 -8.87 10.94
CA ASN A 113 -0.83 -8.31 11.68
C ASN A 113 -1.38 -7.10 10.91
N ILE A 114 -2.70 -6.91 10.93
CA ILE A 114 -3.36 -5.74 10.35
C ILE A 114 -4.12 -5.01 11.47
N THR A 115 -3.79 -3.75 11.66
CA THR A 115 -4.40 -2.84 12.64
C THR A 115 -5.38 -1.91 11.91
N SER A 116 -6.57 -1.75 12.47
CA SER A 116 -7.58 -0.83 11.97
C SER A 116 -7.29 0.62 12.37
N PRO A 117 -7.93 1.62 11.76
CA PRO A 117 -7.83 3.03 12.19
C PRO A 117 -8.30 3.27 13.63
N ALA A 118 -9.08 2.37 14.21
CA ALA A 118 -9.51 2.44 15.60
C ALA A 118 -8.43 1.93 16.59
N GLY A 119 -7.31 1.41 16.09
CA GLY A 119 -6.21 0.85 16.89
C GLY A 119 -6.35 -0.64 17.20
N ASP A 120 -7.49 -1.27 16.91
CA ASP A 120 -7.70 -2.69 17.13
C ASP A 120 -7.05 -3.57 16.06
N LEU A 121 -6.59 -4.76 16.45
CA LEU A 121 -6.09 -5.79 15.54
C LEU A 121 -7.22 -6.43 14.74
N ALA A 122 -7.53 -5.86 13.57
CA ALA A 122 -8.51 -6.38 12.63
C ALA A 122 -8.19 -7.82 12.20
N TYR A 123 -6.90 -8.10 11.98
CA TYR A 123 -6.37 -9.43 11.66
C TYR A 123 -5.10 -9.68 12.47
N LYS A 124 -5.12 -10.71 13.33
CA LYS A 124 -4.05 -11.02 14.28
C LYS A 124 -3.40 -12.37 14.00
N ASN A 125 -2.07 -12.45 14.17
CA ASN A 125 -1.26 -13.67 14.07
C ASN A 125 -1.56 -14.45 12.78
N CYS A 126 -1.48 -13.75 11.66
CA CYS A 126 -1.79 -14.27 10.35
C CYS A 126 -0.60 -15.04 9.78
N ASN A 127 -0.85 -16.28 9.35
CA ASN A 127 0.16 -17.16 8.77
C ASN A 127 -0.17 -17.44 7.31
N VAL A 128 0.87 -17.55 6.48
CA VAL A 128 0.74 -17.80 5.04
C VAL A 128 0.01 -19.12 4.79
N ARG A 129 -0.98 -19.09 3.90
CA ARG A 129 -1.69 -20.29 3.41
C ARG A 129 -1.34 -20.60 1.97
N TYR A 130 -1.42 -19.60 1.11
CA TYR A 130 -1.12 -19.76 -0.32
C TYR A 130 -0.57 -18.47 -0.91
N VAL A 131 0.22 -18.64 -1.97
CA VAL A 131 0.94 -17.54 -2.64
C VAL A 131 0.69 -17.62 -4.14
N LYS A 132 0.42 -16.47 -4.74
CA LYS A 132 0.23 -16.30 -6.18
C LYS A 132 1.17 -15.22 -6.70
N LYS A 133 1.86 -15.51 -7.81
CA LYS A 133 2.58 -14.48 -8.58
C LYS A 133 1.57 -13.84 -9.52
N LEU A 134 1.53 -12.52 -9.54
CA LEU A 134 0.67 -11.73 -10.44
C LEU A 134 1.49 -11.22 -11.62
#